data_AF-A0A5M3MV90-F1
#
_entry.id   AF-A0A5M3MV90-F1
#
_cell.length_a   1.000
_cell.length_b   1.000
_cell.length_c   1.000
_cell.angle_alpha   90.00
_cell.angle_beta   90.00
_cell.angle_gamma   90.00
#
_symmetry.space_group_name_H-M   'P 1'
#
loop_
_entity.id
_entity.type
_entity.pdbx_description
1 polymer ?
#
loop_
_entity_poly.entity_id
_entity_poly.type
_entity_poly.pdbx_seq_one_letter_code
_entity_poly.pdbx_strand_id
1 'polypeptide(L)'
;MPSTPSELVEGFKKSGEFDRLRRELLAQFQRSDRVDGFNRRIEEIIRQRMESDQNLQHLPPDSVHRELMQEMDRYPLVERAAAEAPLISDANFASGTVRPSLQRMLNES
;
A
#
# COMPACT_ATOMS: atom_id res chain seq x y z
N MET A 1 -26.58 -18.36 -0.82
CA MET A 1 -25.86 -18.34 0.47
C MET A 1 -24.49 -18.99 0.33
N PRO A 2 -23.36 -18.29 0.56
CA PRO A 2 -22.05 -18.93 0.65
C PRO A 2 -22.05 -19.91 1.83
N SER A 3 -21.75 -21.17 1.55
CA SER A 3 -21.89 -22.28 2.51
C SER A 3 -20.56 -22.61 3.21
N THR A 4 -19.46 -22.04 2.71
CA THR A 4 -18.12 -22.20 3.27
C THR A 4 -17.41 -20.84 3.43
N PRO A 5 -16.48 -20.69 4.38
CA PRO A 5 -15.66 -19.49 4.51
C PRO A 5 -14.94 -19.11 3.20
N SER A 6 -14.49 -20.10 2.43
CA SER A 6 -13.84 -19.90 1.13
C SER A 6 -14.78 -19.27 0.11
N GLU A 7 -16.04 -19.71 0.04
CA GLU A 7 -17.05 -19.12 -0.86
C GLU A 7 -17.36 -17.67 -0.50
N LEU A 8 -17.41 -17.34 0.79
CA LEU A 8 -17.61 -15.97 1.24
C LEU A 8 -16.44 -15.06 0.84
N VAL A 9 -15.21 -15.52 1.00
CA VAL A 9 -14.00 -14.79 0.58
C VAL A 9 -13.99 -14.60 -0.94
N GLU A 10 -14.32 -15.63 -1.70
CA GLU A 10 -14.38 -15.55 -3.16
C GLU A 10 -15.48 -14.61 -3.64
N GLY A 11 -16.65 -14.64 -2.99
CA GLY A 11 -17.69 -13.64 -3.24
C GLY A 11 -17.18 -12.22 -2.96
N PHE A 12 -16.44 -12.03 -1.86
CA PHE A 12 -15.98 -10.71 -1.43
C PHE A 12 -14.90 -10.16 -2.37
N LYS A 13 -14.10 -11.04 -2.98
CA LYS A 13 -13.20 -10.66 -4.07
C LYS A 13 -13.99 -10.25 -5.32
N LYS A 14 -15.00 -11.03 -5.71
CA LYS A 14 -15.81 -10.78 -6.91
C LYS A 14 -16.67 -9.53 -6.81
N SER A 15 -17.04 -9.09 -5.61
CA SER A 15 -17.85 -7.88 -5.41
C SER A 15 -17.07 -6.57 -5.60
N GLY A 16 -15.75 -6.61 -5.75
CA GLY A 16 -14.91 -5.42 -5.85
C GLY A 16 -14.68 -4.70 -4.51
N GLU A 17 -15.11 -5.28 -3.39
CA GLU A 17 -14.88 -4.73 -2.05
C GLU A 17 -13.38 -4.69 -1.71
N PHE A 18 -12.57 -5.63 -2.23
CA PHE A 18 -11.10 -5.55 -2.14
C PHE A 18 -10.52 -4.27 -2.76
N ASP A 19 -10.99 -3.90 -3.96
CA ASP A 19 -10.54 -2.67 -4.63
C ASP A 19 -10.98 -1.41 -3.88
N ARG A 20 -12.19 -1.44 -3.33
CA ARG A 20 -12.69 -0.37 -2.45
C ARG A 20 -11.80 -0.22 -1.22
N LEU A 21 -11.52 -1.32 -0.50
CA LEU A 21 -10.66 -1.31 0.69
C LEU A 21 -9.25 -0.82 0.35
N ARG A 22 -8.67 -1.26 -0.76
CA ARG A 22 -7.36 -0.79 -1.22
C ARG A 22 -7.33 0.73 -1.41
N ARG A 23 -8.34 1.30 -2.06
CA ARG A 23 -8.45 2.75 -2.27
C ARG A 23 -8.61 3.51 -0.95
N GLU A 24 -9.41 2.97 -0.04
CA GLU A 24 -9.63 3.57 1.27
C GLU A 24 -8.37 3.56 2.13
N LEU A 25 -7.64 2.44 2.16
CA LEU A 25 -6.35 2.33 2.84
C LEU A 25 -5.32 3.31 2.27
N LEU A 26 -5.25 3.44 0.94
CA LEU A 26 -4.36 4.41 0.29
C LEU A 26 -4.73 5.85 0.70
N ALA A 27 -6.02 6.19 0.66
CA ALA A 27 -6.47 7.53 1.03
C ALA A 27 -6.19 7.86 2.51
N GLN A 28 -6.34 6.88 3.42
CA GLN A 28 -5.99 7.06 4.83
C GLN A 28 -4.49 7.22 5.03
N PHE A 29 -3.68 6.41 4.35
CA PHE A 29 -2.22 6.52 4.37
C PHE A 29 -1.76 7.92 3.93
N GLN A 30 -2.28 8.41 2.80
CA GLN A 30 -1.96 9.73 2.25
C GLN A 30 -2.35 10.90 3.17
N ARG A 31 -3.36 10.72 4.03
CA ARG A 31 -3.81 11.74 4.99
C ARG A 31 -3.10 11.67 6.34
N SER A 32 -2.24 10.68 6.54
CA SER A 32 -1.53 10.47 7.80
C SER A 32 -0.10 10.99 7.72
N ASP A 33 0.48 11.33 8.86
CA ASP A 33 1.89 11.74 9.00
C ASP A 33 2.89 10.64 8.55
N ARG A 34 2.40 9.43 8.25
CA ARG A 34 3.20 8.33 7.72
C ARG A 34 3.70 8.61 6.31
N VAL A 35 2.98 9.41 5.53
CA VAL A 35 3.42 9.80 4.18
C VAL A 35 4.73 10.58 4.25
N ASP A 36 4.90 11.41 5.29
CA ASP A 36 6.13 12.17 5.51
C ASP A 36 7.29 11.25 5.89
N GLY A 37 7.05 10.25 6.75
CA GLY A 37 8.04 9.23 7.09
C GLY A 37 8.47 8.40 5.88
N PHE A 38 7.50 8.04 5.02
CA PHE A 38 7.75 7.33 3.76
C PHE A 38 8.57 8.18 2.79
N ASN A 39 8.20 9.43 2.58
CA ASN A 39 8.91 10.37 1.71
C ASN A 39 10.34 10.62 2.20
N ARG A 40 10.53 10.83 3.51
CA ARG A 40 11.88 11.01 4.09
C ARG A 40 12.79 9.82 3.81
N ARG A 41 12.23 8.60 3.81
CA ARG A 41 13.02 7.39 3.52
C ARG A 41 13.38 7.27 2.05
N ILE A 42 12.47 7.65 1.15
CA ILE A 42 12.77 7.78 -0.28
C ILE A 42 13.91 8.78 -0.49
N GLU A 43 13.80 9.97 0.11
CA GLU A 43 14.84 11.00 0.01
C GLU A 43 16.18 10.52 0.54
N GLU A 44 16.20 9.76 1.63
CA GLU A 44 17.43 9.19 2.20
C GLU A 44 18.09 8.20 1.24
N ILE A 45 17.33 7.28 0.65
CA ILE A 45 17.84 6.30 -0.33
C ILE A 45 18.39 7.01 -1.57
N ILE A 46 17.64 7.97 -2.11
CA ILE A 46 18.06 8.74 -3.29
C ILE A 46 19.34 9.52 -2.99
N ARG A 47 19.41 10.19 -1.83
CA ARG A 47 20.59 10.94 -1.41
C ARG A 47 21.81 10.03 -1.30
N GLN A 48 21.68 8.90 -0.62
CA GLN A 48 22.76 7.91 -0.50
C GLN A 48 23.21 7.39 -1.87
N ARG A 49 22.29 7.16 -2.80
CA ARG A 49 22.62 6.72 -4.16
C ARG A 49 23.37 7.81 -4.96
N MET A 50 22.94 9.07 -4.86
CA MET A 50 23.62 10.19 -5.52
C MET A 50 25.00 10.51 -4.92
N GLU A 51 25.18 10.32 -3.62
CA GLU A 51 26.47 10.50 -2.95
C GLU A 51 27.46 9.37 -3.27
N SER A 52 26.95 8.14 -3.42
CA SER A 52 27.78 6.96 -3.71
C SER A 52 28.19 6.83 -5.17
N ASP A 53 27.39 7.34 -6.12
CA ASP A 53 27.69 7.26 -7.55
C ASP A 53 27.68 8.64 -8.21
N GLN A 54 28.86 9.27 -8.25
CA GLN A 54 29.06 10.58 -8.87
C GLN A 54 28.78 10.56 -10.38
N ASN A 55 28.82 9.40 -11.04
CA ASN A 55 28.55 9.32 -12.48
C ASN A 55 27.08 9.61 -12.80
N LEU A 56 26.17 9.42 -11.84
CA LEU A 56 24.76 9.76 -11.99
C LEU A 56 24.57 11.25 -12.33
N GLN A 57 25.45 12.13 -11.85
CA GLN A 57 25.37 13.57 -12.13
C GLN A 57 25.66 13.92 -13.60
N HIS A 58 26.28 13.01 -14.34
CA HIS A 58 26.64 13.19 -15.74
C HIS A 58 25.65 12.53 -16.70
N LEU A 59 24.67 11.77 -16.18
CA LEU A 59 23.66 11.11 -16.99
C LEU A 59 22.52 12.08 -17.36
N PRO A 60 21.83 11.83 -18.49
CA PRO A 60 20.59 12.53 -18.81
C PRO A 60 19.53 12.30 -17.72
N PRO A 61 18.64 13.29 -17.47
CA PRO A 61 17.63 13.22 -16.41
C PRO A 61 16.79 11.93 -16.41
N ASP A 62 16.38 11.46 -17.59
CA ASP A 62 15.57 10.23 -17.71
C ASP A 62 16.33 8.98 -17.27
N SER A 63 17.63 8.94 -17.54
CA SER A 63 18.51 7.84 -17.11
C SER A 63 18.72 7.87 -15.61
N VAL A 64 18.94 9.07 -15.04
CA VAL A 64 19.04 9.25 -13.58
C VAL A 64 17.75 8.81 -12.90
N HIS A 65 16.59 9.25 -13.40
CA HIS A 65 15.30 8.87 -12.85
C HIS A 65 15.11 7.33 -12.89
N ARG A 66 15.47 6.68 -13.99
CA ARG A 66 15.39 5.22 -14.11
C ARG A 66 16.30 4.50 -13.11
N GLU A 67 17.54 4.94 -12.95
CA GLU A 67 18.49 4.37 -11.98
C GLU A 67 17.99 4.52 -10.55
N LEU A 68 17.48 5.71 -10.19
CA LEU A 68 16.94 5.96 -8.86
C LEU A 68 15.69 5.12 -8.57
N MET A 69 14.81 4.94 -9.56
CA MET A 69 13.64 4.05 -9.44
C MET A 69 14.07 2.58 -9.23
N GLN A 70 15.05 2.10 -10.00
CA GLN A 70 15.59 0.74 -9.81
C GLN A 70 16.25 0.56 -8.45
N GLU A 71 16.91 1.60 -7.93
CA GLU A 71 17.48 1.57 -6.59
C GLU A 71 16.37 1.48 -5.53
N MET A 72 15.31 2.27 -5.67
CA MET A 72 14.15 2.21 -4.76
C MET A 72 13.49 0.84 -4.73
N ASP A 73 13.39 0.15 -5.88
CA ASP A 73 12.81 -1.19 -5.97
C ASP A 73 13.60 -2.26 -5.18
N ARG A 74 14.86 -1.98 -4.81
CA ARG A 74 15.67 -2.87 -3.95
C ARG A 74 15.24 -2.83 -2.49
N TYR A 75 14.45 -1.83 -2.10
CA TYR A 75 13.98 -1.63 -0.74
C TYR A 75 12.48 -1.95 -0.66
N PRO A 76 12.02 -2.77 0.30
CA PRO A 76 10.60 -3.09 0.47
C PRO A 76 9.84 -1.93 1.14
N LEU A 77 9.86 -0.75 0.52
CA LEU A 77 9.35 0.49 1.10
C LEU A 77 7.84 0.45 1.31
N VAL A 78 7.10 -0.10 0.34
CA VAL A 78 5.65 -0.20 0.38
C VAL A 78 5.22 -1.25 1.40
N GLU A 79 5.87 -2.40 1.42
CA GLU A 79 5.59 -3.49 2.36
C GLU A 79 5.87 -3.05 3.80
N ARG A 80 6.95 -2.31 4.02
CA ARG A 80 7.26 -1.74 5.34
C ARG A 80 6.22 -0.70 5.76
N ALA A 81 5.88 0.24 4.88
CA ALA A 81 4.84 1.23 5.17
C ALA A 81 3.48 0.58 5.46
N ALA A 82 3.14 -0.49 4.75
CA ALA A 82 1.93 -1.26 4.96
C ALA A 82 1.97 -2.06 6.27
N ALA A 83 3.10 -2.68 6.61
CA ALA A 83 3.26 -3.45 7.85
C ALA A 83 3.24 -2.56 9.10
N GLU A 84 3.78 -1.34 8.99
CA GLU A 84 3.78 -0.36 10.08
C GLU A 84 2.40 0.29 10.25
N ALA A 85 1.47 0.14 9.29
CA ALA A 85 0.11 0.66 9.37
C ALA A 85 -0.76 -0.22 10.28
N PRO A 86 -1.21 0.26 11.46
CA PRO A 86 -2.10 -0.47 12.36
C PRO A 86 -3.54 -0.55 11.81
N LEU A 87 -3.79 -0.11 10.57
CA LEU A 87 -5.11 0.03 9.98
C LEU A 87 -5.84 -1.31 9.84
N ILE A 88 -5.14 -2.38 9.47
CA ILE A 88 -5.75 -3.72 9.39
C ILE A 88 -6.02 -4.29 10.79
N SER A 89 -5.22 -3.88 11.78
CA SER A 89 -5.36 -4.25 13.18
C SER A 89 -6.36 -3.35 13.93
N ASP A 90 -6.83 -2.26 13.32
CA ASP A 90 -7.79 -1.34 13.92
C ASP A 90 -9.17 -1.99 13.96
N ALA A 91 -9.66 -2.19 15.19
CA ALA A 91 -10.98 -2.76 15.43
C ALA A 91 -12.09 -1.94 14.77
N ASN A 92 -11.91 -0.62 14.61
CA ASN A 92 -12.87 0.26 13.95
C ASN A 92 -12.92 0.01 12.44
N PHE A 93 -11.78 -0.26 11.80
CA PHE A 93 -11.72 -0.59 10.38
C PHE A 93 -12.38 -1.95 10.10
N ALA A 94 -12.05 -2.96 10.91
CA ALA A 94 -12.65 -4.29 10.78
C ALA A 94 -14.16 -4.29 11.04
N SER A 95 -14.62 -3.56 12.07
CA SER A 95 -16.04 -3.50 12.44
C SER A 95 -16.87 -2.55 11.58
N GLY A 96 -16.32 -1.42 11.14
CA GLY A 96 -17.02 -0.40 10.38
C GLY A 96 -17.04 -0.63 8.87
N THR A 97 -16.02 -1.29 8.31
CA THR A 97 -15.87 -1.42 6.86
C THR A 97 -15.98 -2.86 6.37
N VAL A 98 -15.27 -3.80 7.02
CA VAL A 98 -15.19 -5.20 6.54
C VAL A 98 -16.42 -6.01 6.94
N ARG A 99 -16.79 -6.01 8.23
CA ARG A 99 -17.94 -6.79 8.74
C ARG A 99 -19.27 -6.45 8.07
N PRO A 100 -19.64 -5.17 7.84
CA PRO A 100 -20.91 -4.84 7.20
C PRO A 100 -20.98 -5.32 5.75
N SER A 101 -19.86 -5.24 5.01
CA SER A 101 -19.79 -5.77 3.64
C SER A 101 -19.95 -7.29 3.60
N LEU A 102 -19.32 -8.02 4.53
CA LEU A 102 -19.52 -9.47 4.66
C LEU A 102 -20.95 -9.84 5.07
N GLN A 103 -21.57 -9.08 5.98
CA GLN A 103 -22.97 -9.28 6.38
C GLN A 103 -23.95 -9.05 5.23
N ARG A 104 -23.76 -7.99 4.44
CA ARG A 104 -24.55 -7.75 3.23
C ARG A 104 -24.46 -8.94 2.28
N MET A 105 -23.26 -9.42 2.02
CA MET A 105 -23.04 -10.59 1.18
C MET A 105 -23.69 -11.88 1.69
N LEU A 106 -23.65 -12.11 2.99
CA LEU A 106 -24.35 -13.25 3.61
C LEU A 106 -25.87 -13.12 3.49
N ASN A 107 -26.42 -11.90 3.48
CA ASN A 107 -27.86 -11.67 3.39
C ASN A 107 -28.39 -11.56 1.95
N GLU A 108 -27.53 -11.19 0.99
CA GLU A 108 -27.85 -10.97 -0.42
C GLU A 108 -27.63 -12.22 -1.31
N SER A 109 -27.09 -13.32 -0.77
CA SER A 109 -26.75 -14.54 -1.51
C SER A 109 -27.76 -15.67 -1.39
#